data_AF-W4FSC8-F1
#
_entry.id   AF-W4FSC8-F1
#
_cell.length_a   1.000
_cell.length_b   1.000
_cell.length_c   1.000
_cell.angle_alpha   90.00
_cell.angle_beta   90.00
_cell.angle_gamma   90.00
#
_symmetry.space_group_name_H-M   'P 1'
#
loop_
_entity.id
_entity.type
_entity.pdbx_description
1 polymer ?
#
loop_
_entity_poly.entity_id
_entity_poly.type
_entity_poly.pdbx_seq_one_letter_code
_entity_poly.pdbx_strand_id
1 'polypeptide(L)'
;MAGTRLHVLLSLLIPILLIAPYAYHLLLVPRSPLPFDDIQAIDIHASTEALRSHVVNSETITFLQVHATPPSFPVLPRTSRVSSLEYPSLSPSIPALHDSPHAQDRALKSWLHAANLTDRAVIVLLCQDSKQDADSSVTMGVHRHGWSTGCYLSIDQQRLLVDTLFPPPSSANTSTKLALKYRFSFTVLNEKPHEESALADAWNTALSSALAPLFEPFADAVASTLAAVTIDTQRVEFGKLAQVYRVDPTTHATYVTTADLQHFKSANDFATTSVLADREHVVHFVAAIPAAASFHIRSSHSADPTPEYAFVIPGYGSVAILHTPDDVPRIMRTFLFHARHLLGLGAFPSSATHSITFLPSSSGVADWELDILVNRYLLRHYHTTVRTLQSLASLVASMPQMAVLPRTSALVESSLAALHDVATSVPKAQTFRTKLVAVRHALLAVEEAYYDPTMVSQLYFPEDQIYFVFCPLLLPLLVPLLGGVVREVKRMRKPVRVVD
;
A
#
# COMPACT_ATOMS: atom_id res chain seq x y z
N MET A 1 -35.19 50.10 53.65
CA MET A 1 -34.13 49.82 52.65
C MET A 1 -33.86 48.32 52.41
N ALA A 2 -34.82 47.41 52.64
CA ALA A 2 -34.60 45.97 52.47
C ALA A 2 -34.86 45.45 51.04
N GLY A 3 -35.75 46.11 50.28
CA GLY A 3 -36.12 45.67 48.92
C GLY A 3 -35.03 45.84 47.87
N THR A 4 -34.11 46.80 48.04
CA THR A 4 -33.06 47.09 47.04
C THR A 4 -32.01 45.97 46.95
N ARG A 5 -31.64 45.33 48.06
CA ARG A 5 -30.65 44.24 48.06
C ARG A 5 -31.21 42.95 47.45
N LEU A 6 -32.46 42.63 47.73
CA LEU A 6 -33.15 41.51 47.11
C LEU A 6 -33.31 41.74 45.60
N HIS A 7 -33.66 42.96 45.18
CA HIS A 7 -33.76 43.30 43.75
C HIS A 7 -32.42 43.22 43.02
N VAL A 8 -31.32 43.65 43.63
CA VAL A 8 -29.98 43.51 43.03
C VAL A 8 -29.55 42.04 42.92
N LEU A 9 -29.89 41.21 43.90
CA LEU A 9 -29.59 39.78 43.85
C LEU A 9 -30.44 39.05 42.80
N LEU A 10 -31.72 39.40 42.73
CA LEU A 10 -32.66 38.88 41.74
C LEU A 10 -32.26 39.33 40.32
N SER A 11 -31.81 40.59 40.16
CA SER A 11 -31.37 41.11 38.86
C SER A 11 -30.08 40.46 38.35
N LEU A 12 -29.29 39.82 39.23
CA LEU A 12 -28.09 39.08 38.86
C LEU A 12 -28.37 37.60 38.57
N LEU A 13 -29.29 36.98 39.33
CA LEU A 13 -29.65 35.56 39.17
C LEU A 13 -30.56 35.29 37.96
N ILE A 14 -31.53 36.16 37.68
CA ILE A 14 -32.46 36.01 36.55
C ILE A 14 -31.72 35.89 35.20
N PRO A 15 -30.78 36.79 34.83
CA PRO A 15 -30.07 36.65 33.56
C PRO A 15 -29.19 35.40 33.51
N ILE A 16 -28.57 34.99 34.62
CA ILE A 16 -27.79 33.73 34.66
C ILE A 16 -28.69 32.53 34.39
N LEU A 17 -29.88 32.46 34.99
CA LEU A 17 -30.85 31.39 34.75
C LEU A 17 -31.40 31.39 33.31
N LEU A 18 -31.55 32.56 32.70
CA LEU A 18 -31.97 32.68 31.31
C LEU A 18 -30.86 32.32 30.31
N ILE A 19 -29.60 32.63 30.64
CA ILE A 19 -28.44 32.38 29.77
C ILE A 19 -27.94 30.95 29.92
N ALA A 20 -28.04 30.34 31.10
CA ALA A 20 -27.55 28.97 31.38
C ALA A 20 -28.00 27.90 30.36
N PRO A 21 -29.29 27.79 29.97
CA PRO A 21 -29.70 26.81 28.96
C PRO A 21 -29.09 27.09 27.58
N TYR A 22 -28.90 28.36 27.21
CA TYR A 22 -28.26 28.76 25.96
C TYR A 22 -26.75 28.47 25.97
N ALA A 23 -26.07 28.81 27.08
CA ALA A 23 -24.67 28.52 27.30
C ALA A 23 -24.40 27.00 27.31
N TYR A 24 -25.28 26.20 27.91
CA TYR A 24 -25.20 24.74 27.85
C TYR A 24 -25.28 24.24 26.41
N HIS A 25 -26.23 24.75 25.61
CA HIS A 25 -26.35 24.38 24.21
C HIS A 25 -25.12 24.75 23.35
N LEU A 26 -24.43 25.85 23.70
CA LEU A 26 -23.18 26.26 23.04
C LEU A 26 -21.97 25.41 23.44
N LEU A 27 -22.03 24.75 24.59
CA LEU A 27 -20.98 23.84 25.08
C LEU A 27 -21.16 22.40 24.57
N LEU A 28 -22.33 22.06 24.00
CA LEU A 28 -22.53 20.74 23.42
C LEU A 28 -21.66 20.54 22.19
N VAL A 29 -20.93 19.43 22.18
CA VAL A 29 -20.11 19.05 21.04
C VAL A 29 -21.02 18.58 19.89
N PRO A 30 -20.83 19.08 18.65
CA PRO A 30 -21.59 18.60 17.50
C PRO A 30 -21.31 17.11 17.24
N ARG A 31 -22.38 16.32 17.13
CA ARG A 31 -22.33 14.88 16.90
C ARG A 31 -23.36 14.43 15.87
N SER A 32 -22.88 14.14 14.67
CA SER A 32 -23.63 13.46 13.63
C SER A 32 -23.81 11.98 14.00
N PRO A 33 -24.98 11.36 13.75
CA PRO A 33 -25.15 9.92 13.95
C PRO A 33 -24.19 9.14 13.03
N LEU A 34 -23.62 8.07 13.56
CA LEU A 34 -22.87 7.09 12.78
C LEU A 34 -23.70 5.80 12.65
N PRO A 35 -23.58 5.07 11.53
CA PRO A 35 -24.27 3.81 11.30
C PRO A 35 -23.61 2.67 12.10
N PHE A 36 -23.71 2.70 13.43
CA PHE A 36 -23.06 1.74 14.33
C PHE A 36 -23.51 0.30 14.07
N ASP A 37 -24.81 0.10 13.85
CA ASP A 37 -25.40 -1.21 13.61
C ASP A 37 -24.82 -1.84 12.34
N ASP A 38 -24.71 -1.07 11.26
CA ASP A 38 -24.13 -1.54 10.00
C ASP A 38 -22.65 -1.88 10.13
N ILE A 39 -21.87 -1.07 10.88
CA ILE A 39 -20.44 -1.32 11.11
C ILE A 39 -20.23 -2.60 11.95
N GLN A 40 -21.06 -2.81 12.97
CA GLN A 40 -20.98 -3.98 13.85
C GLN A 40 -21.51 -5.26 13.18
N ALA A 41 -22.44 -5.14 12.24
CA ALA A 41 -22.96 -6.25 11.46
C ALA A 41 -21.89 -6.88 10.55
N ILE A 42 -20.82 -6.15 10.22
CA ILE A 42 -19.73 -6.68 9.39
C ILE A 42 -18.81 -7.56 10.25
N ASP A 43 -18.93 -8.86 10.10
CA ASP A 43 -17.94 -9.82 10.59
C ASP A 43 -16.68 -9.75 9.70
N ILE A 44 -15.58 -9.23 10.24
CA ILE A 44 -14.28 -9.12 9.55
C ILE A 44 -13.79 -10.48 9.06
N HIS A 45 -13.90 -11.51 9.89
CA HIS A 45 -13.34 -12.82 9.57
C HIS A 45 -14.17 -13.49 8.48
N ALA A 46 -15.50 -13.50 8.63
CA ALA A 46 -16.37 -14.09 7.62
C ALA A 46 -16.29 -13.35 6.28
N SER A 47 -16.29 -12.02 6.28
CA SER A 47 -16.23 -11.23 5.04
C SER A 47 -14.88 -11.34 4.32
N THR A 48 -13.78 -11.33 5.07
CA THR A 48 -12.43 -11.49 4.49
C THR A 48 -12.25 -12.90 3.92
N GLU A 49 -12.74 -13.93 4.60
CA GLU A 49 -12.65 -15.31 4.13
C GLU A 49 -13.55 -15.56 2.91
N ALA A 50 -14.76 -14.99 2.90
CA ALA A 50 -15.62 -15.01 1.72
C ALA A 50 -14.90 -14.41 0.51
N LEU A 51 -14.34 -13.20 0.63
CA LEU A 51 -13.61 -12.55 -0.45
C LEU A 51 -12.38 -13.36 -0.89
N ARG A 52 -11.64 -13.94 0.07
CA ARG A 52 -10.51 -14.82 -0.20
C ARG A 52 -10.93 -16.05 -1.00
N SER A 53 -12.03 -16.70 -0.62
CA SER A 53 -12.57 -17.85 -1.34
C SER A 53 -12.97 -17.50 -2.77
N HIS A 54 -13.55 -16.31 -3.00
CA HIS A 54 -13.87 -15.82 -4.34
C HIS A 54 -12.63 -15.62 -5.21
N VAL A 55 -11.55 -15.08 -4.64
CA VAL A 55 -10.26 -14.95 -5.34
C VAL A 55 -9.75 -16.33 -5.72
N VAL A 56 -9.59 -17.25 -4.76
CA VAL A 56 -9.06 -18.61 -5.01
C VAL A 56 -9.88 -19.37 -6.06
N ASN A 57 -11.22 -19.29 -6.01
CA ASN A 57 -12.10 -19.95 -6.96
C ASN A 57 -12.00 -19.39 -8.39
N SER A 58 -11.57 -18.14 -8.54
CA SER A 58 -11.38 -17.50 -9.85
C SER A 58 -10.03 -17.81 -10.49
N GLU A 59 -9.06 -18.24 -9.69
CA GLU A 59 -7.68 -18.47 -10.11
C GLU A 59 -7.54 -19.84 -10.78
N THR A 60 -7.90 -19.86 -12.06
CA THR A 60 -7.85 -21.05 -12.94
C THR A 60 -7.02 -20.76 -14.19
N ILE A 61 -6.28 -21.75 -14.66
CA ILE A 61 -5.55 -21.68 -15.94
C ILE A 61 -6.30 -22.51 -16.98
N THR A 62 -6.67 -21.88 -18.10
CA THR A 62 -7.30 -22.57 -19.23
C THR A 62 -6.24 -23.01 -20.24
N PHE A 63 -6.15 -24.32 -20.48
CA PHE A 63 -5.38 -24.89 -21.58
C PHE A 63 -6.25 -24.94 -22.83
N LEU A 64 -6.00 -24.01 -23.75
CA LEU A 64 -6.75 -23.89 -24.99
C LEU A 64 -6.10 -24.75 -26.08
N GLN A 65 -6.81 -25.80 -26.49
CA GLN A 65 -6.38 -26.70 -27.55
C GLN A 65 -6.87 -26.21 -28.90
N VAL A 66 -5.95 -25.94 -29.82
CA VAL A 66 -6.34 -25.42 -31.15
C VAL A 66 -6.68 -26.53 -32.15
N HIS A 67 -6.10 -27.73 -31.99
CA HIS A 67 -6.36 -28.88 -32.85
C HIS A 67 -7.33 -29.89 -32.20
N ALA A 68 -8.21 -30.48 -33.00
CA ALA A 68 -9.31 -31.35 -32.56
C ALA A 68 -8.88 -32.71 -32.00
N THR A 69 -7.65 -33.18 -32.26
CA THR A 69 -7.17 -34.50 -31.81
C THR A 69 -5.73 -34.48 -31.29
N PRO A 70 -5.53 -34.29 -29.97
CA PRO A 70 -4.31 -34.72 -29.28
C PRO A 70 -4.60 -35.49 -27.96
N PRO A 71 -3.60 -36.19 -27.38
CA PRO A 71 -3.80 -37.16 -26.29
C PRO A 71 -4.29 -36.52 -24.98
N SER A 72 -5.10 -37.29 -24.22
CA SER A 72 -5.50 -36.91 -22.87
C SER A 72 -4.30 -36.97 -21.92
N PHE A 73 -3.83 -35.81 -21.45
CA PHE A 73 -2.83 -35.73 -20.37
C PHE A 73 -3.50 -35.41 -19.02
N PRO A 74 -2.88 -35.72 -17.88
CA PRO A 74 -3.43 -35.39 -16.56
C PRO A 74 -3.46 -33.87 -16.33
N VAL A 75 -4.50 -33.37 -15.67
CA VAL A 75 -4.75 -31.94 -15.41
C VAL A 75 -4.89 -31.74 -13.89
N LEU A 76 -4.30 -30.67 -13.36
CA LEU A 76 -4.37 -30.32 -11.93
C LEU A 76 -5.73 -29.67 -11.55
N PRO A 77 -6.13 -29.65 -10.26
CA PRO A 77 -7.42 -29.12 -9.79
C PRO A 77 -7.72 -27.64 -10.09
N ARG A 78 -6.71 -26.86 -10.53
CA ARG A 78 -6.81 -25.43 -10.86
C ARG A 78 -6.53 -25.14 -12.34
N THR A 79 -6.50 -26.18 -13.14
CA THR A 79 -6.30 -26.10 -14.58
C THR A 79 -7.49 -26.75 -15.27
N SER A 80 -7.92 -26.19 -16.40
CA SER A 80 -9.04 -26.70 -17.18
C SER A 80 -8.63 -26.79 -18.64
N ARG A 81 -9.01 -27.89 -19.31
CA ARG A 81 -8.79 -28.06 -20.74
C ARG A 81 -10.05 -27.67 -21.49
N VAL A 82 -9.89 -26.84 -22.51
CA VAL A 82 -10.98 -26.36 -23.35
C VAL A 82 -10.57 -26.45 -24.81
N SER A 83 -11.47 -26.92 -25.67
CA SER A 83 -11.24 -26.95 -27.12
C SER A 83 -11.50 -25.58 -27.74
N SER A 84 -10.72 -25.17 -28.73
CA SER A 84 -10.99 -23.97 -29.54
C SER A 84 -12.38 -24.01 -30.19
N LEU A 85 -12.91 -25.21 -30.46
CA LEU A 85 -14.26 -25.43 -31.01
C LEU A 85 -15.39 -24.94 -30.09
N GLU A 86 -15.14 -24.82 -28.78
CA GLU A 86 -16.12 -24.27 -27.83
C GLU A 86 -16.28 -22.75 -27.96
N TYR A 87 -15.38 -22.09 -28.69
CA TYR A 87 -15.38 -20.65 -28.93
C TYR A 87 -15.52 -20.35 -30.43
N PRO A 88 -16.75 -20.28 -30.96
CA PRO A 88 -17.00 -20.05 -32.39
C PRO A 88 -16.52 -18.69 -32.91
N SER A 89 -16.19 -17.75 -32.02
CA SER A 89 -15.60 -16.46 -32.38
C SER A 89 -14.08 -16.48 -32.54
N LEU A 90 -13.40 -17.58 -32.18
CA LEU A 90 -11.98 -17.76 -32.48
C LEU A 90 -11.81 -18.13 -33.96
N SER A 91 -10.87 -17.47 -34.63
CA SER A 91 -10.47 -17.87 -35.97
C SER A 91 -9.87 -19.29 -35.94
N PRO A 92 -10.22 -20.18 -36.90
CA PRO A 92 -9.59 -21.48 -37.04
C PRO A 92 -8.12 -21.38 -37.48
N SER A 93 -7.68 -20.24 -38.01
CA SER A 93 -6.27 -20.01 -38.33
C SER A 93 -5.45 -19.70 -37.08
N ILE A 94 -4.45 -20.54 -36.81
CA ILE A 94 -3.46 -20.35 -35.75
C ILE A 94 -2.57 -19.15 -36.09
N PRO A 95 -2.26 -18.26 -35.13
CA PRO A 95 -1.22 -17.24 -35.33
C PRO A 95 0.11 -17.90 -35.69
N ALA A 96 0.66 -17.55 -36.87
CA ALA A 96 1.93 -18.08 -37.33
C ALA A 96 3.03 -17.81 -36.29
N LEU A 97 3.93 -18.78 -36.09
CA LEU A 97 5.03 -18.61 -35.15
C LEU A 97 5.95 -17.50 -35.67
N HIS A 98 6.02 -16.39 -34.96
CA HIS A 98 6.88 -15.26 -35.31
C HIS A 98 8.30 -15.47 -34.79
N ASP A 99 9.31 -14.98 -35.53
CA ASP A 99 10.73 -15.04 -35.14
C ASP A 99 11.02 -14.34 -33.80
N SER A 100 10.17 -13.37 -33.40
CA SER A 100 10.28 -12.70 -32.09
C SER A 100 9.14 -13.11 -31.15
N PRO A 101 9.44 -13.53 -29.91
CA PRO A 101 8.42 -13.95 -28.95
C PRO A 101 7.47 -12.80 -28.59
N HIS A 102 7.93 -11.54 -28.63
CA HIS A 102 7.07 -10.37 -28.43
C HIS A 102 6.08 -10.10 -29.58
N ALA A 103 6.41 -10.49 -30.82
CA ALA A 103 5.44 -10.43 -31.91
C ALA A 103 4.38 -11.53 -31.75
N GLN A 104 4.79 -12.73 -31.33
CA GLN A 104 3.88 -13.83 -31.00
C GLN A 104 2.89 -13.45 -29.90
N ASP A 105 3.39 -12.84 -28.81
CA ASP A 105 2.55 -12.40 -27.68
C ASP A 105 1.47 -11.39 -28.11
N ARG A 106 1.83 -10.43 -28.97
CA ARG A 106 0.88 -9.46 -29.53
C ARG A 106 -0.16 -10.09 -30.45
N ALA A 107 0.26 -11.03 -31.31
CA ALA A 107 -0.65 -11.74 -32.20
C ALA A 107 -1.66 -12.58 -31.40
N LEU A 108 -1.19 -13.35 -30.42
CA LEU A 108 -2.04 -14.14 -29.53
C LEU A 108 -3.00 -13.28 -28.72
N LYS A 109 -2.56 -12.12 -28.22
CA LYS A 109 -3.45 -11.16 -27.54
C LYS A 109 -4.63 -10.77 -28.42
N SER A 110 -4.36 -10.40 -29.67
CA SER A 110 -5.40 -9.97 -30.61
C SER A 110 -6.38 -11.11 -30.96
N TRP A 111 -5.86 -12.33 -31.06
CA TRP A 111 -6.65 -13.53 -31.35
C TRP A 111 -7.54 -13.93 -30.17
N LEU A 112 -7.01 -13.95 -28.94
CA LEU A 112 -7.77 -14.25 -27.73
C LEU A 112 -8.82 -13.18 -27.39
N HIS A 113 -8.56 -11.93 -27.76
CA HIS A 113 -9.52 -10.84 -27.58
C HIS A 113 -10.83 -11.08 -28.36
N ALA A 114 -10.78 -11.71 -29.54
CA ALA A 114 -11.97 -12.04 -30.33
C ALA A 114 -12.94 -13.01 -29.60
N ALA A 115 -12.45 -13.76 -28.60
CA ALA A 115 -13.25 -14.68 -27.79
C ALA A 115 -13.44 -14.22 -26.34
N ASN A 116 -13.09 -12.98 -26.02
CA ASN A 116 -13.16 -12.43 -24.67
C ASN A 116 -12.41 -13.29 -23.63
N LEU A 117 -11.28 -13.88 -24.04
CA LEU A 117 -10.44 -14.75 -23.20
C LEU A 117 -9.28 -14.01 -22.55
N THR A 118 -9.17 -12.69 -22.75
CA THR A 118 -8.08 -11.85 -22.24
C THR A 118 -8.15 -11.57 -20.75
N ASP A 119 -9.27 -11.92 -20.11
CA ASP A 119 -9.48 -11.72 -18.67
C ASP A 119 -8.94 -12.86 -17.83
N ARG A 120 -8.75 -14.06 -18.39
CA ARG A 120 -8.33 -15.26 -17.65
C ARG A 120 -6.94 -15.69 -18.06
N ALA A 121 -6.29 -16.49 -17.22
CA ALA A 121 -5.00 -17.09 -17.55
C ALA A 121 -5.21 -18.19 -18.62
N VAL A 122 -4.65 -18.00 -19.83
CA VAL A 122 -4.79 -18.95 -20.95
C VAL A 122 -3.44 -19.41 -21.46
N ILE A 123 -3.22 -20.72 -21.57
CA ILE A 123 -2.06 -21.27 -22.29
C ILE A 123 -2.55 -21.93 -23.57
N VAL A 124 -2.10 -21.44 -24.71
CA VAL A 124 -2.47 -21.93 -26.04
C VAL A 124 -1.55 -23.07 -26.44
N LEU A 125 -2.11 -24.24 -26.75
CA LEU A 125 -1.36 -25.42 -27.19
C LEU A 125 -1.31 -25.45 -28.71
N LEU A 126 -0.15 -25.11 -29.28
CA LEU A 126 0.03 -24.97 -30.73
C LEU A 126 0.19 -26.32 -31.44
N CYS A 127 0.63 -27.37 -30.72
CA CYS A 127 0.72 -28.73 -31.24
C CYS A 127 1.60 -28.87 -32.50
N GLN A 128 2.72 -28.15 -32.56
CA GLN A 128 3.61 -28.15 -33.72
C GLN A 128 4.69 -29.25 -33.63
N ASP A 129 5.06 -29.65 -32.41
CA ASP A 129 6.05 -30.70 -32.19
C ASP A 129 5.42 -32.11 -32.30
N SER A 130 5.90 -32.91 -33.26
CA SER A 130 5.40 -34.27 -33.54
C SER A 130 5.89 -35.34 -32.57
N LYS A 131 6.82 -35.01 -31.67
CA LYS A 131 7.39 -35.96 -30.69
C LYS A 131 6.60 -35.91 -29.39
N GLN A 132 5.90 -37.00 -29.08
CA GLN A 132 5.03 -37.16 -27.91
C GLN A 132 5.75 -37.13 -26.55
N ASP A 133 7.10 -37.16 -26.49
CA ASP A 133 7.88 -37.40 -25.26
C ASP A 133 8.97 -36.35 -24.94
N ALA A 134 9.13 -35.27 -25.70
CA ALA A 134 10.08 -34.20 -25.35
C ALA A 134 9.39 -33.06 -24.61
N ASP A 135 9.84 -32.71 -23.39
CA ASP A 135 9.36 -31.57 -22.61
C ASP A 135 9.29 -30.31 -23.49
N SER A 136 8.09 -29.99 -23.95
CA SER A 136 7.89 -28.86 -24.86
C SER A 136 8.11 -27.55 -24.12
N SER A 137 8.78 -26.60 -24.76
CA SER A 137 9.04 -25.29 -24.17
C SER A 137 7.73 -24.51 -24.05
N VAL A 138 7.37 -24.14 -22.83
CA VAL A 138 6.24 -23.25 -22.58
C VAL A 138 6.77 -21.82 -22.46
N THR A 139 6.07 -20.88 -23.06
CA THR A 139 6.40 -19.46 -23.00
C THR A 139 5.21 -18.69 -22.43
N MET A 140 5.40 -18.04 -21.29
CA MET A 140 4.42 -17.13 -20.68
C MET A 140 4.68 -15.72 -21.21
N GLY A 141 3.64 -15.10 -21.78
CA GLY A 141 3.70 -13.76 -22.34
C GLY A 141 3.71 -12.66 -21.28
N VAL A 142 3.65 -11.41 -21.76
CA VAL A 142 3.54 -10.21 -20.90
C VAL A 142 2.08 -10.03 -20.42
N HIS A 143 1.13 -10.56 -21.16
CA HIS A 143 -0.30 -10.51 -20.84
C HIS A 143 -0.77 -11.77 -20.07
N ARG A 144 -2.07 -11.95 -19.87
CA ARG A 144 -2.65 -13.12 -19.17
C ARG A 144 -2.63 -14.41 -20.01
N HIS A 145 -1.73 -14.53 -20.97
CA HIS A 145 -1.64 -15.71 -21.80
C HIS A 145 -0.21 -16.15 -22.08
N GLY A 146 -0.08 -17.42 -22.43
CA GLY A 146 1.15 -18.04 -22.88
C GLY A 146 0.86 -19.05 -23.99
N TRP A 147 1.91 -19.67 -24.50
CA TRP A 147 1.80 -20.70 -25.51
C TRP A 147 2.81 -21.82 -25.28
N SER A 148 2.46 -23.01 -25.74
CA SER A 148 3.37 -24.16 -25.82
C SER A 148 3.50 -24.61 -27.26
N THR A 149 4.71 -25.01 -27.66
CA THR A 149 4.96 -25.64 -28.96
C THR A 149 4.39 -27.07 -29.01
N GLY A 150 4.31 -27.74 -27.86
CA GLY A 150 3.78 -29.10 -27.72
C GLY A 150 2.26 -29.15 -27.49
N CYS A 151 1.72 -30.38 -27.57
CA CYS A 151 0.32 -30.68 -27.27
C CYS A 151 0.03 -31.00 -25.81
N TYR A 152 1.07 -31.16 -24.98
CA TYR A 152 0.95 -31.61 -23.60
C TYR A 152 1.82 -30.74 -22.68
N LEU A 153 1.42 -30.61 -21.42
CA LEU A 153 2.23 -30.03 -20.36
C LEU A 153 2.44 -31.06 -19.26
N SER A 154 3.68 -31.24 -18.82
CA SER A 154 4.00 -32.11 -17.70
C SER A 154 3.36 -31.57 -16.40
N ILE A 155 3.13 -32.46 -15.42
CA ILE A 155 2.54 -32.06 -14.13
C ILE A 155 3.42 -31.01 -13.43
N ASP A 156 4.74 -31.09 -13.59
CA ASP A 156 5.68 -30.14 -12.99
C ASP A 156 5.61 -28.77 -13.67
N GLN A 157 5.45 -28.71 -15.00
CA GLN A 157 5.17 -27.45 -15.71
C GLN A 157 3.85 -26.84 -15.25
N GLN A 158 2.78 -27.65 -15.14
CA GLN A 158 1.49 -27.17 -14.66
C GLN A 158 1.59 -26.63 -13.22
N ARG A 159 2.30 -27.34 -12.33
CA ARG A 159 2.54 -26.89 -10.95
C ARG A 159 3.31 -25.59 -10.92
N LEU A 160 4.40 -25.47 -11.67
CA LEU A 160 5.19 -24.24 -11.72
C LEU A 160 4.38 -23.04 -12.23
N LEU A 161 3.54 -23.23 -13.26
CA LEU A 161 2.66 -22.17 -13.76
C LEU A 161 1.62 -21.75 -12.71
N VAL A 162 0.98 -22.71 -12.04
CA VAL A 162 -0.01 -22.43 -10.98
C VAL A 162 0.66 -21.70 -9.82
N ASP A 163 1.81 -22.17 -9.35
CA ASP A 163 2.52 -21.57 -8.22
C ASP A 163 3.10 -20.18 -8.56
N THR A 164 3.42 -19.92 -9.84
CA THR A 164 3.93 -18.62 -10.29
C THR A 164 2.81 -17.61 -10.52
N LEU A 165 1.72 -18.01 -11.19
CA LEU A 165 0.59 -17.12 -11.50
C LEU A 165 -0.32 -16.90 -10.28
N PHE A 166 -0.38 -17.88 -9.37
CA PHE A 166 -1.23 -17.87 -8.19
C PHE A 166 -0.43 -18.28 -6.94
N PRO A 167 0.54 -17.45 -6.53
CA PRO A 167 1.45 -17.80 -5.45
C PRO A 167 0.70 -18.03 -4.13
N PRO A 168 1.10 -19.03 -3.34
CA PRO A 168 0.47 -19.28 -2.06
C PRO A 168 0.64 -18.06 -1.13
N PRO A 169 -0.30 -17.85 -0.19
CA PRO A 169 -0.25 -16.73 0.76
C PRO A 169 1.02 -16.71 1.63
N SER A 170 1.64 -17.87 1.85
CA SER A 170 2.83 -18.05 2.69
C SER A 170 4.15 -17.69 1.99
N SER A 171 4.20 -17.62 0.67
CA SER A 171 5.41 -17.22 -0.08
C SER A 171 5.55 -15.70 -0.22
N ALA A 172 4.51 -14.96 0.19
CA ALA A 172 4.39 -13.52 0.04
C ALA A 172 4.97 -12.76 1.24
N ASN A 173 6.27 -12.86 1.49
CA ASN A 173 6.95 -11.93 2.40
C ASN A 173 7.10 -10.57 1.70
N THR A 174 6.03 -9.77 1.65
CA THR A 174 6.14 -8.37 1.23
C THR A 174 7.03 -7.65 2.26
N SER A 175 8.21 -7.22 1.82
CA SER A 175 9.10 -6.45 2.68
C SER A 175 8.63 -5.00 2.85
N THR A 176 7.69 -4.51 2.02
CA THR A 176 7.06 -3.18 2.17
C THR A 176 5.62 -3.26 2.64
N LYS A 177 5.19 -2.18 3.32
CA LYS A 177 3.79 -2.00 3.73
C LYS A 177 2.95 -1.67 2.50
N LEU A 178 1.85 -2.39 2.31
CA LEU A 178 0.84 -2.09 1.28
C LEU A 178 0.16 -0.75 1.61
N ALA A 179 0.25 0.21 0.69
CA ALA A 179 -0.16 1.60 0.91
C ALA A 179 -1.00 2.14 -0.26
N LEU A 180 -1.82 3.16 0.04
CA LEU A 180 -2.68 3.81 -0.94
C LEU A 180 -1.92 4.80 -1.84
N LYS A 181 -0.81 5.33 -1.33
CA LYS A 181 0.09 6.28 -1.99
C LYS A 181 1.53 5.84 -1.77
N TYR A 182 2.32 5.73 -2.84
CA TYR A 182 3.74 5.48 -2.81
C TYR A 182 4.50 6.70 -3.32
N ARG A 183 5.65 6.96 -2.68
CA ARG A 183 6.64 7.90 -3.21
C ARG A 183 7.96 7.18 -3.44
N PHE A 184 8.35 7.04 -4.70
CA PHE A 184 9.65 6.49 -5.08
C PHE A 184 10.68 7.61 -5.08
N SER A 185 11.52 7.64 -4.05
CA SER A 185 12.54 8.69 -3.85
C SER A 185 13.90 8.17 -4.32
N PHE A 186 14.44 8.77 -5.38
CA PHE A 186 15.76 8.49 -5.91
C PHE A 186 16.77 9.46 -5.32
N THR A 187 17.75 8.94 -4.60
CA THR A 187 18.71 9.76 -3.86
C THR A 187 20.13 9.49 -4.35
N VAL A 188 20.83 10.52 -4.81
CA VAL A 188 22.29 10.45 -4.95
C VAL A 188 22.90 10.80 -3.59
N LEU A 189 23.52 9.81 -2.95
CA LEU A 189 24.16 9.95 -1.64
C LEU A 189 25.66 10.07 -1.84
N ASN A 190 26.22 11.23 -1.49
CA ASN A 190 27.64 11.49 -1.61
C ASN A 190 28.30 11.52 -0.22
N GLU A 191 29.32 10.69 -0.01
CA GLU A 191 30.06 10.67 1.27
C GLU A 191 31.05 11.85 1.40
N LYS A 192 31.56 12.37 0.28
CA LYS A 192 32.59 13.43 0.24
C LYS A 192 32.26 14.52 -0.79
N PRO A 193 31.65 15.63 -0.37
CA PRO A 193 31.22 16.69 -1.29
C PRO A 193 32.36 17.43 -2.02
N HIS A 194 33.54 17.58 -1.41
CA HIS A 194 34.57 18.48 -1.92
C HIS A 194 35.49 17.87 -3.00
N GLU A 195 35.67 16.55 -3.04
CA GLU A 195 36.54 15.89 -4.03
C GLU A 195 35.77 15.50 -5.31
N GLU A 196 34.47 15.25 -5.20
CA GLU A 196 33.67 14.59 -6.24
C GLU A 196 32.39 15.35 -6.64
N SER A 197 32.27 16.66 -6.35
CA SER A 197 31.06 17.45 -6.68
C SER A 197 30.64 17.33 -8.15
N ALA A 198 31.60 17.38 -9.10
CA ALA A 198 31.31 17.26 -10.53
C ALA A 198 30.85 15.84 -10.91
N LEU A 199 31.38 14.82 -10.22
CA LEU A 199 30.97 13.42 -10.40
C LEU A 199 29.54 13.25 -9.87
N ALA A 200 29.24 13.75 -8.68
CA ALA A 200 27.89 13.71 -8.09
C ALA A 200 26.85 14.44 -8.96
N ASP A 201 27.22 15.57 -9.58
CA ASP A 201 26.35 16.27 -10.55
C ASP A 201 26.12 15.44 -11.82
N ALA A 202 27.18 14.81 -12.36
CA ALA A 202 27.06 13.91 -13.50
C ALA A 202 26.16 12.70 -13.18
N TRP A 203 26.24 12.18 -11.96
CA TRP A 203 25.36 11.10 -11.50
C TRP A 203 23.91 11.53 -11.33
N ASN A 204 23.67 12.69 -10.72
CA ASN A 204 22.31 13.20 -10.54
C ASN A 204 21.62 13.43 -11.89
N THR A 205 22.35 13.98 -12.86
CA THR A 205 21.87 14.16 -14.24
C THR A 205 21.66 12.81 -14.94
N ALA A 206 22.61 11.89 -14.85
CA ALA A 206 22.48 10.55 -15.44
C ALA A 206 21.30 9.77 -14.82
N LEU A 207 21.14 9.80 -13.50
CA LEU A 207 20.02 9.14 -12.81
C LEU A 207 18.69 9.74 -13.25
N SER A 208 18.55 11.07 -13.22
CA SER A 208 17.30 11.75 -13.63
C SER A 208 16.92 11.45 -15.08
N SER A 209 17.89 11.43 -16.00
CA SER A 209 17.65 11.09 -17.41
C SER A 209 17.33 9.61 -17.65
N ALA A 210 17.77 8.72 -16.75
CA ALA A 210 17.50 7.29 -16.84
C ALA A 210 16.14 6.88 -16.25
N LEU A 211 15.49 7.74 -15.46
CA LEU A 211 14.18 7.44 -14.84
C LEU A 211 13.09 7.22 -15.89
N ALA A 212 12.95 8.17 -16.82
CA ALA A 212 11.91 8.11 -17.86
C ALA A 212 11.95 6.84 -18.72
N PRO A 213 13.09 6.40 -19.26
CA PRO A 213 13.12 5.18 -20.07
C PRO A 213 13.12 3.87 -19.27
N LEU A 214 13.62 3.86 -18.02
CA LEU A 214 13.89 2.60 -17.30
C LEU A 214 12.97 2.32 -16.11
N PHE A 215 12.35 3.33 -15.50
CA PHE A 215 11.59 3.18 -14.26
C PHE A 215 10.18 3.79 -14.30
N GLU A 216 9.98 4.92 -14.98
CA GLU A 216 8.64 5.52 -15.13
C GLU A 216 7.60 4.57 -15.73
N PRO A 217 7.91 3.72 -16.74
CA PRO A 217 6.94 2.75 -17.24
C PRO A 217 6.44 1.75 -16.18
N PHE A 218 7.30 1.42 -15.22
CA PHE A 218 6.94 0.58 -14.08
C PHE A 218 6.09 1.36 -13.07
N ALA A 219 6.50 2.59 -12.75
CA ALA A 219 5.76 3.48 -11.86
C ALA A 219 4.34 3.75 -12.39
N ASP A 220 4.18 3.98 -13.69
CA ASP A 220 2.89 4.19 -14.35
C ASP A 220 2.00 2.95 -14.34
N ALA A 221 2.60 1.76 -14.54
CA ALA A 221 1.89 0.49 -14.44
C ALA A 221 1.35 0.25 -13.01
N VAL A 222 2.16 0.58 -11.99
CA VAL A 222 1.73 0.55 -10.58
C VAL A 222 0.69 1.64 -10.31
N ALA A 223 0.86 2.85 -10.85
CA ALA A 223 -0.02 4.01 -10.63
C ALA A 223 -1.44 3.76 -11.15
N SER A 224 -1.53 3.25 -12.38
CA SER A 224 -2.78 2.99 -13.08
C SER A 224 -3.62 1.88 -12.44
N THR A 225 -2.99 0.96 -11.71
CA THR A 225 -3.66 -0.27 -11.25
C THR A 225 -3.73 -0.39 -9.72
N LEU A 226 -2.66 -0.06 -8.99
CA LEU A 226 -2.50 -0.45 -7.59
C LEU A 226 -2.67 0.70 -6.60
N ALA A 227 -1.95 1.80 -6.77
CA ALA A 227 -1.83 2.88 -5.79
C ALA A 227 -1.51 4.22 -6.48
N ALA A 228 -1.67 5.36 -5.81
CA ALA A 228 -1.11 6.61 -6.37
C ALA A 228 0.42 6.57 -6.24
N VAL A 229 1.15 7.02 -7.26
CA VAL A 229 2.62 6.99 -7.26
C VAL A 229 3.15 8.38 -7.57
N THR A 230 4.12 8.83 -6.79
CA THR A 230 4.94 10.01 -7.06
C THR A 230 6.41 9.60 -7.14
N ILE A 231 7.17 10.27 -8.01
CA ILE A 231 8.62 10.07 -8.13
C ILE A 231 9.29 11.36 -7.70
N ASP A 232 10.32 11.24 -6.89
CA ASP A 232 11.13 12.35 -6.40
C ASP A 232 12.61 12.04 -6.59
N THR A 233 13.41 13.07 -6.82
CA THR A 233 14.86 12.98 -6.97
C THR A 233 15.52 13.97 -6.01
N GLN A 234 16.45 13.49 -5.21
CA GLN A 234 17.18 14.33 -4.27
C GLN A 234 18.68 14.01 -4.27
N ARG A 235 19.46 14.98 -3.82
CA ARG A 235 20.89 14.83 -3.58
C ARG A 235 21.18 15.05 -2.11
N VAL A 236 21.91 14.13 -1.51
CA VAL A 236 22.27 14.17 -0.09
C VAL A 236 23.80 14.15 0.00
N GLU A 237 24.34 15.24 0.56
CA GLU A 237 25.77 15.38 0.81
C GLU A 237 26.11 14.91 2.24
N PHE A 238 27.38 14.56 2.44
CA PHE A 238 27.90 14.07 3.73
C PHE A 238 27.20 12.80 4.24
N GLY A 239 26.69 11.98 3.32
CA GLY A 239 26.12 10.68 3.63
C GLY A 239 27.16 9.70 4.16
N LYS A 240 26.70 8.60 4.75
CA LYS A 240 27.56 7.48 5.18
C LYS A 240 26.95 6.14 4.82
N LEU A 241 27.66 5.29 4.08
CA LEU A 241 27.26 3.90 3.84
C LEU A 241 27.33 3.06 5.13
N ALA A 242 28.32 3.31 5.98
CA ALA A 242 28.49 2.59 7.24
C ALA A 242 29.15 3.45 8.31
N GLN A 243 29.07 3.01 9.56
CA GLN A 243 29.83 3.63 10.65
C GLN A 243 31.31 3.25 10.61
N VAL A 244 31.62 2.04 10.13
CA VAL A 244 32.96 1.47 10.13
C VAL A 244 33.31 0.95 8.74
N TYR A 245 34.46 1.37 8.23
CA TYR A 245 35.03 0.91 6.97
C TYR A 245 36.27 0.07 7.29
N ARG A 246 36.42 -1.06 6.60
CA ARG A 246 37.61 -1.92 6.72
C ARG A 246 38.39 -1.86 5.41
N VAL A 247 39.70 -2.08 5.48
CA VAL A 247 40.57 -2.12 4.31
C VAL A 247 41.15 -3.51 4.20
N ASP A 248 41.04 -4.10 3.02
CA ASP A 248 41.64 -5.40 2.75
C ASP A 248 43.17 -5.25 2.68
N PRO A 249 43.95 -6.01 3.47
CA PRO A 249 45.41 -5.90 3.47
C PRO A 249 46.06 -6.32 2.13
N THR A 250 45.36 -7.08 1.29
CA THR A 250 45.92 -7.61 0.03
C THR A 250 45.60 -6.73 -1.18
N THR A 251 44.35 -6.30 -1.30
CA THR A 251 43.86 -5.52 -2.44
C THR A 251 43.86 -4.02 -2.16
N HIS A 252 44.08 -3.61 -0.90
CA HIS A 252 43.91 -2.25 -0.41
C HIS A 252 42.51 -1.65 -0.70
N ALA A 253 41.53 -2.49 -1.07
CA ALA A 253 40.17 -2.07 -1.31
C ALA A 253 39.43 -1.87 0.00
N THR A 254 38.60 -0.83 0.06
CA THR A 254 37.74 -0.58 1.21
C THR A 254 36.51 -1.51 1.11
N TYR A 255 36.10 -2.08 2.24
CA TYR A 255 34.92 -2.93 2.29
C TYR A 255 34.13 -2.76 3.58
N VAL A 256 32.87 -3.14 3.48
CA VAL A 256 31.90 -3.11 4.59
C VAL A 256 31.20 -4.46 4.66
N THR A 257 30.89 -4.90 5.87
CA THR A 257 30.17 -6.16 6.08
C THR A 257 28.67 -5.94 6.17
N THR A 258 27.89 -6.99 5.92
CA THR A 258 26.42 -6.93 6.06
C THR A 258 25.96 -6.49 7.45
N ALA A 259 26.74 -6.74 8.50
CA ALA A 259 26.43 -6.29 9.85
C ALA A 259 26.54 -4.77 10.00
N ASP A 260 27.55 -4.14 9.38
CA ASP A 260 27.73 -2.68 9.50
C ASP A 260 26.64 -1.91 8.72
N LEU A 261 26.11 -2.49 7.62
CA LEU A 261 25.06 -1.90 6.80
C LEU A 261 23.70 -1.82 7.50
N GLN A 262 23.48 -2.58 8.59
CA GLN A 262 22.24 -2.52 9.37
C GLN A 262 22.00 -1.13 9.97
N HIS A 263 23.08 -0.36 10.18
CA HIS A 263 23.04 0.99 10.72
C HIS A 263 22.95 2.09 9.65
N PHE A 264 22.78 1.73 8.38
CA PHE A 264 22.71 2.69 7.27
C PHE A 264 21.61 3.74 7.49
N LYS A 265 20.40 3.30 7.86
CA LYS A 265 19.27 4.22 8.09
C LYS A 265 19.57 5.21 9.22
N SER A 266 20.07 4.71 10.36
CA SER A 266 20.39 5.56 11.50
C SER A 266 21.57 6.51 11.24
N ALA A 267 22.51 6.12 10.37
CA ALA A 267 23.63 6.97 9.98
C ALA A 267 23.20 8.16 9.11
N ASN A 268 22.05 8.05 8.42
CA ASN A 268 21.55 9.05 7.48
C ASN A 268 20.15 9.57 7.85
N ASP A 269 19.81 9.60 9.13
CA ASP A 269 18.46 9.99 9.58
C ASP A 269 18.12 11.46 9.25
N PHE A 270 19.14 12.30 9.05
CA PHE A 270 18.98 13.68 8.58
C PHE A 270 18.45 13.77 7.14
N ALA A 271 18.59 12.71 6.34
CA ALA A 271 18.19 12.66 4.95
C ALA A 271 16.77 12.10 4.73
N THR A 272 16.08 11.68 5.80
CA THR A 272 14.78 10.99 5.74
C THR A 272 13.60 11.84 6.24
N THR A 273 13.78 13.15 6.43
CA THR A 273 12.70 14.02 6.92
C THR A 273 11.62 14.26 5.87
N SER A 274 10.72 13.30 5.69
CA SER A 274 9.40 13.64 5.16
C SER A 274 8.58 14.21 6.31
N VAL A 275 8.29 15.51 6.26
CA VAL A 275 7.08 16.03 6.89
C VAL A 275 5.94 15.14 6.41
N LEU A 276 5.12 14.63 7.34
CA LEU A 276 4.03 13.67 7.12
C LEU A 276 2.92 14.24 6.21
N ALA A 277 3.26 14.69 5.01
CA ALA A 277 2.32 14.97 3.96
C ALA A 277 1.71 13.62 3.56
N ASP A 278 0.40 13.52 3.78
CA ASP A 278 -0.49 12.63 3.03
C ASP A 278 -0.33 11.11 3.17
N ARG A 279 0.23 10.62 4.27
CA ARG A 279 0.26 9.16 4.60
C ARG A 279 0.89 8.30 3.50
N GLU A 280 1.82 8.88 2.75
CA GLU A 280 2.53 8.21 1.68
C GLU A 280 3.54 7.21 2.25
N HIS A 281 3.68 6.05 1.60
CA HIS A 281 4.78 5.14 1.86
C HIS A 281 5.97 5.49 0.95
N VAL A 282 7.03 6.01 1.55
CA VAL A 282 8.26 6.35 0.82
C VAL A 282 9.13 5.11 0.67
N VAL A 283 9.54 4.83 -0.55
CA VAL A 283 10.52 3.78 -0.87
C VAL A 283 11.75 4.47 -1.45
N HIS A 284 12.90 4.26 -0.79
CA HIS A 284 14.14 4.94 -1.09
C HIS A 284 15.02 4.12 -2.04
N PHE A 285 15.41 4.70 -3.17
CA PHE A 285 16.41 4.15 -4.08
C PHE A 285 17.66 5.02 -4.00
N VAL A 286 18.63 4.59 -3.22
CA VAL A 286 19.84 5.37 -2.93
C VAL A 286 20.98 4.89 -3.80
N ALA A 287 21.51 5.77 -4.63
CA ALA A 287 22.71 5.57 -5.41
C ALA A 287 23.87 6.25 -4.65
N ALA A 288 24.70 5.46 -4.00
CA ALA A 288 25.72 5.92 -3.07
C ALA A 288 27.11 5.99 -3.73
N ILE A 289 27.75 7.14 -3.60
CA ILE A 289 29.12 7.41 -4.06
C ILE A 289 30.03 7.27 -2.84
N PRO A 290 30.83 6.19 -2.76
CA PRO A 290 31.67 5.92 -1.60
C PRO A 290 32.86 6.88 -1.55
N ALA A 291 33.33 7.21 -0.35
CA ALA A 291 34.50 8.07 -0.14
C ALA A 291 35.84 7.49 -0.63
N ALA A 292 35.86 6.18 -0.97
CA ALA A 292 37.01 5.44 -1.43
C ALA A 292 36.77 4.93 -2.86
N ALA A 293 37.76 5.13 -3.74
CA ALA A 293 37.65 4.78 -5.16
C ALA A 293 37.38 3.29 -5.42
N SER A 294 37.89 2.40 -4.55
CA SER A 294 37.60 0.96 -4.58
C SER A 294 36.82 0.56 -3.33
N PHE A 295 35.53 0.32 -3.52
CA PHE A 295 34.60 -0.08 -2.46
C PHE A 295 33.75 -1.29 -2.86
N HIS A 296 33.60 -2.26 -1.96
CA HIS A 296 32.70 -3.41 -2.14
C HIS A 296 32.05 -3.86 -0.82
N ILE A 297 30.92 -4.55 -0.93
CA ILE A 297 30.26 -5.21 0.20
C ILE A 297 30.77 -6.64 0.29
N ARG A 298 31.12 -7.08 1.50
CA ARG A 298 31.43 -8.48 1.80
C ARG A 298 30.30 -9.08 2.61
N SER A 299 29.66 -10.10 2.06
CA SER A 299 28.63 -10.84 2.79
C SER A 299 29.25 -11.56 4.00
N SER A 300 28.58 -11.48 5.15
CA SER A 300 28.98 -12.26 6.33
C SER A 300 28.54 -13.72 6.25
N HIS A 301 27.68 -14.06 5.27
CA HIS A 301 27.02 -15.37 5.14
C HIS A 301 27.57 -16.22 3.99
N SER A 302 28.19 -15.64 2.97
CA SER A 302 28.85 -16.39 1.91
C SER A 302 30.33 -16.62 2.25
N ALA A 303 30.79 -17.86 2.13
CA ALA A 303 32.22 -18.17 2.20
C ALA A 303 32.98 -17.66 0.96
N ASP A 304 32.27 -17.43 -0.14
CA ASP A 304 32.83 -16.88 -1.37
C ASP A 304 32.99 -15.35 -1.28
N PRO A 305 34.19 -14.82 -1.60
CA PRO A 305 34.52 -13.40 -1.51
C PRO A 305 34.07 -12.62 -2.75
N THR A 306 32.93 -12.96 -3.36
CA THR A 306 32.44 -12.21 -4.52
C THR A 306 31.99 -10.82 -4.08
N PRO A 307 32.50 -9.73 -4.68
CA PRO A 307 32.13 -8.38 -4.28
C PRO A 307 30.68 -8.10 -4.64
N GLU A 308 29.89 -7.70 -3.65
CA GLU A 308 28.52 -7.23 -3.82
C GLU A 308 28.48 -5.69 -3.85
N TYR A 309 27.54 -5.12 -4.61
CA TYR A 309 27.47 -3.68 -4.85
C TYR A 309 26.08 -3.07 -4.61
N ALA A 310 25.11 -3.86 -4.16
CA ALA A 310 23.79 -3.36 -3.81
C ALA A 310 23.18 -4.21 -2.70
N PHE A 311 22.35 -3.59 -1.88
CA PHE A 311 21.63 -4.25 -0.80
C PHE A 311 20.23 -3.64 -0.63
N VAL A 312 19.33 -4.44 -0.06
CA VAL A 312 17.95 -4.04 0.21
C VAL A 312 17.76 -3.95 1.72
N ILE A 313 17.12 -2.88 2.17
CA ILE A 313 16.66 -2.72 3.55
C ILE A 313 15.13 -2.92 3.53
N PRO A 314 14.61 -4.01 4.11
CA PRO A 314 13.19 -4.28 4.17
C PRO A 314 12.39 -3.09 4.72
N GLY A 315 11.36 -2.67 3.98
CA GLY A 315 10.47 -1.58 4.37
C GLY A 315 11.03 -0.17 4.20
N TYR A 316 12.31 -0.03 3.84
CA TYR A 316 12.96 1.26 3.57
C TYR A 316 13.25 1.44 2.08
N GLY A 317 13.89 0.45 1.44
CA GLY A 317 14.23 0.54 0.03
C GLY A 317 15.52 -0.17 -0.34
N SER A 318 16.21 0.34 -1.35
CA SER A 318 17.43 -0.21 -1.93
C SER A 318 18.56 0.80 -1.90
N VAL A 319 19.77 0.31 -1.67
CA VAL A 319 21.00 1.09 -1.78
C VAL A 319 21.93 0.39 -2.78
N ALA A 320 22.43 1.11 -3.77
CA ALA A 320 23.40 0.62 -4.73
C ALA A 320 24.64 1.51 -4.72
N ILE A 321 25.81 0.90 -4.75
CA ILE A 321 27.10 1.58 -4.79
C ILE A 321 27.45 1.89 -6.24
N LEU A 322 27.89 3.11 -6.47
CA LEU A 322 28.25 3.67 -7.75
C LEU A 322 29.79 3.73 -7.89
N HIS A 323 30.32 3.30 -9.04
CA HIS A 323 31.74 3.48 -9.38
C HIS A 323 31.92 4.45 -10.53
N THR A 324 31.22 4.28 -11.66
CA THR A 324 31.31 5.20 -12.82
C THR A 324 29.94 5.57 -13.39
N PRO A 325 29.70 6.82 -13.84
CA PRO A 325 28.37 7.27 -14.34
C PRO A 325 27.74 6.38 -15.41
N ASP A 326 28.57 5.63 -16.16
CA ASP A 326 28.13 4.67 -17.16
C ASP A 326 27.40 3.45 -16.56
N ASP A 327 27.51 3.21 -15.25
CA ASP A 327 26.82 2.14 -14.53
C ASP A 327 25.34 2.45 -14.24
N VAL A 328 24.87 3.70 -14.46
CA VAL A 328 23.47 4.08 -14.18
C VAL A 328 22.46 3.10 -14.77
N PRO A 329 22.53 2.70 -16.05
CA PRO A 329 21.56 1.76 -16.62
C PRO A 329 21.55 0.40 -15.92
N ARG A 330 22.72 -0.08 -15.44
CA ARG A 330 22.83 -1.33 -14.67
C ARG A 330 22.14 -1.18 -13.32
N ILE A 331 22.39 -0.07 -12.63
CA ILE A 331 21.84 0.20 -11.30
C ILE A 331 20.33 0.46 -11.37
N MET A 332 19.85 1.13 -12.42
CA MET A 332 18.41 1.28 -12.65
C MET A 332 17.70 -0.05 -12.83
N ARG A 333 18.33 -1.04 -13.50
CA ARG A 333 17.79 -2.40 -13.56
C ARG A 333 17.78 -3.08 -12.20
N THR A 334 18.82 -2.87 -11.38
CA THR A 334 18.86 -3.35 -9.99
C THR A 334 17.76 -2.70 -9.14
N PHE A 335 17.53 -1.39 -9.27
CA PHE A 335 16.45 -0.68 -8.59
C PHE A 335 15.08 -1.16 -9.04
N LEU A 336 14.86 -1.39 -10.34
CA LEU A 336 13.63 -1.98 -10.85
C LEU A 336 13.39 -3.38 -10.29
N PHE A 337 14.43 -4.23 -10.27
CA PHE A 337 14.37 -5.56 -9.67
C PHE A 337 14.02 -5.50 -8.17
N HIS A 338 14.68 -4.61 -7.41
CA HIS A 338 14.37 -4.40 -6.00
C HIS A 338 12.98 -3.80 -5.80
N ALA A 339 12.52 -2.87 -6.65
CA ALA A 339 11.16 -2.31 -6.57
C ALA A 339 10.10 -3.41 -6.73
N ARG A 340 10.28 -4.30 -7.72
CA ARG A 340 9.44 -5.49 -7.91
C ARG A 340 9.46 -6.37 -6.64
N HIS A 341 10.64 -6.66 -6.11
CA HIS A 341 10.80 -7.46 -4.90
C HIS A 341 10.14 -6.83 -3.67
N LEU A 342 10.28 -5.53 -3.49
CA LEU A 342 9.69 -4.76 -2.39
C LEU A 342 8.16 -4.79 -2.43
N LEU A 343 7.54 -4.74 -3.63
CA LEU A 343 6.09 -4.94 -3.82
C LEU A 343 5.66 -6.41 -3.62
N GLY A 344 6.61 -7.32 -3.45
CA GLY A 344 6.38 -8.75 -3.22
C GLY A 344 6.17 -9.55 -4.50
N LEU A 345 6.75 -9.11 -5.62
CA LEU A 345 6.96 -9.92 -6.81
C LEU A 345 8.29 -10.68 -6.68
N GLY A 346 8.27 -11.98 -6.96
CA GLY A 346 9.47 -12.81 -6.92
C GLY A 346 10.39 -12.58 -8.12
N ALA A 347 11.63 -13.07 -8.01
CA ALA A 347 12.42 -13.35 -9.20
C ALA A 347 11.72 -14.47 -10.00
N PHE A 348 11.79 -14.41 -11.32
CA PHE A 348 11.28 -15.50 -12.15
C PHE A 348 12.03 -16.79 -11.79
N PRO A 349 11.31 -17.91 -11.56
CA PRO A 349 11.97 -19.16 -11.25
C PRO A 349 12.86 -19.56 -12.44
N SER A 350 14.17 -19.60 -12.20
CA SER A 350 15.12 -20.12 -13.17
C SER A 350 15.12 -21.64 -13.04
N SER A 351 14.36 -22.32 -13.89
CA SER A 351 14.43 -23.78 -13.96
C SER A 351 15.67 -24.17 -14.75
N ALA A 352 16.59 -24.92 -14.12
CA ALA A 352 17.79 -25.45 -14.78
C ALA A 352 17.44 -26.37 -15.99
N THR A 353 16.23 -26.93 -15.98
CA THR A 353 15.58 -27.56 -17.13
C THR A 353 14.66 -26.52 -17.77
N HIS A 354 14.95 -26.08 -19.00
CA HIS A 354 14.28 -24.99 -19.72
C HIS A 354 12.80 -25.30 -20.07
N SER A 355 11.95 -25.57 -19.09
CA SER A 355 10.58 -26.02 -19.32
C SER A 355 9.60 -24.87 -19.50
N ILE A 356 9.81 -23.74 -18.82
CA ILE A 356 8.98 -22.52 -18.90
C ILE A 356 9.86 -21.27 -19.00
N THR A 357 9.55 -20.40 -19.96
CA THR A 357 10.18 -19.09 -20.15
C THR A 357 9.15 -17.98 -19.91
N PHE A 358 9.56 -16.90 -19.23
CA PHE A 358 8.70 -15.73 -18.98
C PHE A 358 9.22 -14.55 -19.80
N LEU A 359 8.36 -13.94 -20.60
CA LEU A 359 8.74 -12.77 -21.40
C LEU A 359 8.94 -11.54 -20.51
N PRO A 360 10.05 -10.80 -20.67
CA PRO A 360 10.24 -9.54 -19.97
C PRO A 360 9.26 -8.49 -20.50
N SER A 361 8.61 -7.74 -19.60
CA SER A 361 7.77 -6.61 -19.99
C SER A 361 8.60 -5.35 -20.25
N SER A 362 8.24 -4.58 -21.26
CA SER A 362 8.84 -3.25 -21.50
C SER A 362 8.50 -2.25 -20.38
N SER A 363 7.38 -2.44 -19.68
CA SER A 363 7.02 -1.63 -18.51
C SER A 363 7.70 -2.12 -17.23
N GLY A 364 8.54 -3.16 -17.28
CA GLY A 364 9.17 -3.75 -16.10
C GLY A 364 8.25 -4.62 -15.23
N VAL A 365 6.96 -4.69 -15.54
CA VAL A 365 5.97 -5.57 -14.88
C VAL A 365 4.95 -6.10 -15.90
N ALA A 366 4.65 -7.40 -15.84
CA ALA A 366 3.67 -8.04 -16.70
C ALA A 366 2.23 -7.87 -16.15
N ASP A 367 1.21 -7.98 -17.01
CA ASP A 367 -0.19 -7.78 -16.59
C ASP A 367 -0.64 -8.83 -15.57
N TRP A 368 -0.18 -10.08 -15.72
CA TRP A 368 -0.47 -11.16 -14.78
C TRP A 368 0.23 -10.94 -13.43
N GLU A 369 1.41 -10.31 -13.41
CA GLU A 369 2.09 -9.93 -12.17
C GLU A 369 1.32 -8.83 -11.43
N LEU A 370 0.77 -7.87 -12.17
CA LEU A 370 -0.12 -6.86 -11.60
C LEU A 370 -1.35 -7.50 -10.99
N ASP A 371 -1.92 -8.55 -11.59
CA ASP A 371 -3.10 -9.21 -11.04
C ASP A 371 -2.81 -9.93 -9.71
N ILE A 372 -1.61 -10.52 -9.55
CA ILE A 372 -1.13 -11.05 -8.26
C ILE A 372 -1.14 -9.95 -7.19
N LEU A 373 -0.64 -8.77 -7.55
CA LEU A 373 -0.63 -7.61 -6.65
C LEU A 373 -2.06 -7.11 -6.38
N VAL A 374 -2.91 -7.01 -7.39
CA VAL A 374 -4.32 -6.58 -7.24
C VAL A 374 -5.05 -7.44 -6.23
N ASN A 375 -4.94 -8.77 -6.32
CA ASN A 375 -5.59 -9.68 -5.39
C ASN A 375 -5.10 -9.47 -3.95
N ARG A 376 -3.78 -9.27 -3.77
CA ARG A 376 -3.16 -9.01 -2.47
C ARG A 376 -3.61 -7.68 -1.88
N TYR A 377 -3.60 -6.61 -2.69
CA TYR A 377 -4.05 -5.27 -2.28
C TYR A 377 -5.54 -5.29 -1.94
N LEU A 378 -6.36 -5.96 -2.74
CA LEU A 378 -7.79 -6.07 -2.54
C LEU A 378 -8.10 -6.68 -1.16
N LEU A 379 -7.55 -7.86 -0.87
CA LEU A 379 -7.75 -8.53 0.41
C LEU A 379 -7.22 -7.70 1.59
N ARG A 380 -6.02 -7.12 1.45
CA ARG A 380 -5.40 -6.35 2.52
C ARG A 380 -6.15 -5.05 2.80
N HIS A 381 -6.50 -4.29 1.77
CA HIS A 381 -7.22 -3.04 1.94
C HIS A 381 -8.62 -3.30 2.45
N TYR A 382 -9.34 -4.30 1.93
CA TYR A 382 -10.67 -4.67 2.43
C TYR A 382 -10.65 -4.93 3.94
N HIS A 383 -9.75 -5.82 4.39
CA HIS A 383 -9.57 -6.10 5.81
C HIS A 383 -9.18 -4.85 6.62
N THR A 384 -8.30 -4.00 6.08
CA THR A 384 -7.87 -2.77 6.75
C THR A 384 -9.01 -1.76 6.86
N THR A 385 -9.85 -1.63 5.84
CA THR A 385 -11.02 -0.73 5.84
C THR A 385 -12.02 -1.16 6.91
N VAL A 386 -12.41 -2.44 6.95
CA VAL A 386 -13.38 -2.92 7.95
C VAL A 386 -12.82 -2.75 9.37
N ARG A 387 -11.55 -3.10 9.60
CA ARG A 387 -10.89 -2.90 10.90
C ARG A 387 -10.86 -1.42 11.30
N THR A 388 -10.62 -0.52 10.36
CA THR A 388 -10.57 0.92 10.62
C THR A 388 -11.97 1.47 10.93
N LEU A 389 -13.01 1.01 10.22
CA LEU A 389 -14.41 1.34 10.52
C LEU A 389 -14.81 0.90 11.94
N GLN A 390 -14.48 -0.34 12.32
CA GLN A 390 -14.78 -0.83 13.66
C GLN A 390 -13.99 -0.08 14.75
N SER A 391 -12.71 0.22 14.48
CA SER A 391 -11.89 1.04 15.38
C SER A 391 -12.44 2.46 15.54
N LEU A 392 -12.92 3.06 14.43
CA LEU A 392 -13.57 4.36 14.44
C LEU A 392 -14.84 4.34 15.29
N ALA A 393 -15.72 3.36 15.05
CA ALA A 393 -16.97 3.19 15.80
C ALA A 393 -16.70 2.99 17.29
N SER A 394 -15.74 2.13 17.65
CA SER A 394 -15.33 1.91 19.05
C SER A 394 -14.78 3.18 19.69
N LEU A 395 -13.94 3.93 18.96
CA LEU A 395 -13.36 5.19 19.44
C LEU A 395 -14.46 6.23 19.75
N VAL A 396 -15.37 6.47 18.80
CA VAL A 396 -16.48 7.43 18.95
C VAL A 396 -17.43 7.03 20.09
N ALA A 397 -17.69 5.73 20.24
CA ALA A 397 -18.53 5.21 21.32
C ALA A 397 -17.86 5.39 22.70
N SER A 398 -16.53 5.19 22.79
CA SER A 398 -15.77 5.30 24.04
C SER A 398 -15.56 6.73 24.52
N MET A 399 -15.58 7.71 23.61
CA MET A 399 -15.29 9.11 23.90
C MET A 399 -16.50 9.99 23.61
N PRO A 400 -17.46 10.14 24.55
CA PRO A 400 -18.71 10.87 24.33
C PRO A 400 -18.53 12.37 24.07
N GLN A 401 -17.35 12.91 24.38
CA GLN A 401 -17.02 14.29 24.07
C GLN A 401 -16.59 14.45 22.61
N MET A 402 -16.01 13.43 21.95
CA MET A 402 -15.48 13.55 20.59
C MET A 402 -16.48 14.15 19.58
N ALA A 403 -16.04 15.20 18.87
CA ALA A 403 -16.81 15.85 17.82
C ALA A 403 -16.90 14.98 16.57
N VAL A 404 -18.11 14.81 16.05
CA VAL A 404 -18.36 14.10 14.80
C VAL A 404 -19.14 15.03 13.88
N LEU A 405 -18.46 15.57 12.88
CA LEU A 405 -19.05 16.47 11.90
C LEU A 405 -19.86 15.69 10.85
N PRO A 406 -20.84 16.33 10.17
CA PRO A 406 -21.60 15.71 9.09
C PRO A 406 -20.72 15.17 7.93
N ARG A 407 -19.56 15.82 7.68
CA ARG A 407 -18.60 15.33 6.68
C ARG A 407 -18.01 13.97 7.07
N THR A 408 -17.73 13.76 8.35
CA THR A 408 -17.15 12.52 8.88
C THR A 408 -18.16 11.38 8.76
N SER A 409 -19.44 11.63 9.10
CA SER A 409 -20.49 10.61 8.90
C SER A 409 -20.69 10.28 7.43
N ALA A 410 -20.70 11.27 6.53
CA ALA A 410 -20.82 11.05 5.10
C ALA A 410 -19.65 10.22 4.52
N LEU A 411 -18.43 10.43 5.00
CA LEU A 411 -17.27 9.62 4.62
C LEU A 411 -17.40 8.17 5.09
N VAL A 412 -17.91 7.94 6.30
CA VAL A 412 -18.19 6.59 6.83
C VAL A 412 -19.26 5.87 6.02
N GLU A 413 -20.36 6.54 5.70
CA GLU A 413 -21.42 6.01 4.84
C GLU A 413 -20.90 5.68 3.43
N SER A 414 -20.10 6.58 2.83
CA SER A 414 -19.46 6.33 1.53
C SER A 414 -18.54 5.11 1.57
N SER A 415 -17.77 4.94 2.65
CA SER A 415 -16.91 3.77 2.84
C SER A 415 -17.72 2.48 2.95
N LEU A 416 -18.83 2.48 3.68
CA LEU A 416 -19.70 1.31 3.83
C LEU A 416 -20.37 0.92 2.51
N ALA A 417 -20.89 1.90 1.77
CA ALA A 417 -21.49 1.67 0.46
C ALA A 417 -20.51 1.02 -0.52
N ALA A 418 -19.27 1.52 -0.57
CA ALA A 418 -18.21 0.97 -1.42
C ALA A 418 -17.80 -0.46 -1.00
N LEU A 419 -17.75 -0.77 0.30
CA LEU A 419 -17.49 -2.14 0.77
C LEU A 419 -18.63 -3.10 0.41
N HIS A 420 -19.88 -2.63 0.45
CA HIS A 420 -21.04 -3.43 0.08
C HIS A 420 -21.05 -3.77 -1.42
N ASP A 421 -20.67 -2.83 -2.29
CA ASP A 421 -20.52 -3.06 -3.73
C ASP A 421 -19.44 -4.12 -4.04
N VAL A 422 -18.33 -4.08 -3.30
CA VAL A 422 -17.25 -5.07 -3.43
C VAL A 422 -17.72 -6.47 -3.03
N ALA A 423 -18.54 -6.58 -1.99
CA ALA A 423 -19.07 -7.85 -1.48
C ALA A 423 -20.13 -8.47 -2.41
N THR A 424 -20.95 -7.64 -3.08
CA THR A 424 -22.08 -8.10 -3.92
C THR A 424 -21.71 -8.35 -5.38
N SER A 425 -20.61 -7.75 -5.87
CA SER A 425 -20.19 -7.86 -7.27
C SER A 425 -19.70 -9.27 -7.65
N VAL A 426 -20.10 -9.74 -8.85
CA VAL A 426 -19.76 -11.07 -9.38
C VAL A 426 -18.25 -11.21 -9.62
N PRO A 427 -17.61 -12.34 -9.22
CA PRO A 427 -16.19 -12.55 -9.39
C PRO A 427 -15.82 -12.80 -10.86
N LYS A 428 -15.10 -11.86 -11.47
CA LYS A 428 -14.31 -12.05 -12.70
C LYS A 428 -12.97 -11.32 -12.53
N ALA A 429 -11.95 -11.73 -13.28
CA ALA A 429 -10.60 -11.19 -13.15
C ALA A 429 -10.51 -9.66 -13.39
N GLN A 430 -11.10 -9.16 -14.49
CA GLN A 430 -11.15 -7.72 -14.75
C GLN A 430 -12.01 -6.97 -13.71
N THR A 431 -12.97 -7.66 -13.08
CA THR A 431 -13.74 -7.14 -11.95
C THR A 431 -12.91 -7.01 -10.67
N PHE A 432 -11.79 -7.72 -10.49
CA PHE A 432 -10.96 -7.51 -9.29
C PHE A 432 -10.23 -6.17 -9.31
N ARG A 433 -9.84 -5.68 -10.50
CA ARG A 433 -9.28 -4.33 -10.63
C ARG A 433 -10.32 -3.27 -10.26
N THR A 434 -11.57 -3.41 -10.71
CA THR A 434 -12.65 -2.47 -10.34
C THR A 434 -13.01 -2.57 -8.86
N LYS A 435 -13.09 -3.78 -8.29
CA LYS A 435 -13.25 -4.01 -6.84
C LYS A 435 -12.12 -3.35 -6.05
N LEU A 436 -10.88 -3.42 -6.51
CA LEU A 436 -9.75 -2.76 -5.85
C LEU A 436 -9.92 -1.24 -5.83
N VAL A 437 -10.36 -0.63 -6.94
CA VAL A 437 -10.66 0.82 -6.98
C VAL A 437 -11.73 1.18 -5.95
N ALA A 438 -12.82 0.42 -5.87
CA ALA A 438 -13.88 0.65 -4.88
C ALA A 438 -13.38 0.49 -3.44
N VAL A 439 -12.59 -0.55 -3.14
CA VAL A 439 -11.98 -0.75 -1.82
C VAL A 439 -10.99 0.37 -1.47
N ARG A 440 -10.20 0.87 -2.44
CA ARG A 440 -9.30 2.01 -2.23
C ARG A 440 -10.07 3.27 -1.88
N HIS A 441 -11.17 3.54 -2.58
CA HIS A 441 -12.07 4.65 -2.25
C HIS A 441 -12.63 4.52 -0.84
N ALA A 442 -13.10 3.32 -0.46
CA ALA A 442 -13.58 3.04 0.88
C ALA A 442 -12.50 3.28 1.94
N LEU A 443 -11.29 2.75 1.71
CA LEU A 443 -10.18 2.90 2.64
C LEU A 443 -9.79 4.37 2.81
N LEU A 444 -9.68 5.13 1.71
CA LEU A 444 -9.40 6.56 1.75
C LEU A 444 -10.47 7.32 2.55
N ALA A 445 -11.75 7.06 2.31
CA ALA A 445 -12.84 7.74 2.99
C ALA A 445 -12.85 7.47 4.50
N VAL A 446 -12.71 6.21 4.93
CA VAL A 446 -12.66 5.89 6.37
C VAL A 446 -11.38 6.43 7.02
N GLU A 447 -10.25 6.39 6.32
CA GLU A 447 -9.01 6.94 6.81
C GLU A 447 -9.07 8.48 6.94
N GLU A 448 -9.73 9.17 6.02
CA GLU A 448 -9.96 10.61 6.13
C GLU A 448 -10.87 10.93 7.32
N ALA A 449 -11.94 10.14 7.52
CA ALA A 449 -12.83 10.28 8.67
C ALA A 449 -12.10 10.02 10.00
N TYR A 450 -11.32 8.94 10.10
CA TYR A 450 -10.67 8.51 11.34
C TYR A 450 -9.66 9.52 11.90
N TYR A 451 -8.96 10.21 11.00
CA TYR A 451 -7.90 11.17 11.33
C TYR A 451 -8.35 12.61 11.08
N ASP A 452 -9.66 12.87 11.04
CA ASP A 452 -10.17 14.23 10.91
C ASP A 452 -9.61 15.10 12.08
N PRO A 453 -8.97 16.25 11.79
CA PRO A 453 -8.35 17.07 12.83
C PRO A 453 -9.32 17.52 13.93
N THR A 454 -10.63 17.57 13.63
CA THR A 454 -11.66 17.97 14.59
C THR A 454 -12.05 16.86 15.56
N MET A 455 -11.82 15.60 15.19
CA MET A 455 -11.96 14.46 16.11
C MET A 455 -10.79 14.37 17.09
N VAL A 456 -9.59 14.77 16.64
CA VAL A 456 -8.35 14.69 17.44
C VAL A 456 -8.19 15.89 18.38
N SER A 457 -8.67 17.07 18.00
CA SER A 457 -8.44 18.32 18.76
C SER A 457 -9.02 18.32 20.17
N GLN A 458 -10.09 17.59 20.43
CA GLN A 458 -10.70 17.54 21.77
C GLN A 458 -9.97 16.63 22.76
N LEU A 459 -9.08 15.75 22.29
CA LEU A 459 -8.19 15.01 23.20
C LEU A 459 -7.22 15.94 23.94
N TYR A 460 -6.95 17.13 23.39
CA TYR A 460 -5.98 18.08 23.97
C TYR A 460 -6.56 19.02 25.02
N PHE A 461 -7.90 19.13 25.12
CA PHE A 461 -8.57 19.95 26.14
C PHE A 461 -9.80 19.23 26.70
N PRO A 462 -9.61 18.16 27.50
CA PRO A 462 -10.72 17.48 28.16
C PRO A 462 -11.51 18.46 29.06
N GLU A 463 -12.83 18.29 29.12
CA GLU A 463 -13.72 19.19 29.89
C GLU A 463 -13.34 19.30 31.37
N ASP A 464 -12.72 18.27 31.94
CA ASP A 464 -12.20 18.30 33.32
C ASP A 464 -11.19 19.44 33.53
N GLN A 465 -10.35 19.71 32.53
CA GLN A 465 -9.35 20.77 32.58
C GLN A 465 -9.97 22.15 32.31
N ILE A 466 -11.07 22.20 31.55
CA ILE A 466 -11.85 23.44 31.37
C ILE A 466 -12.31 23.95 32.74
N TYR A 467 -12.84 23.09 33.60
CA TYR A 467 -13.24 23.50 34.95
C TYR A 467 -12.07 24.01 35.81
N PHE A 468 -10.88 23.41 35.69
CA PHE A 468 -9.69 23.90 36.39
C PHE A 468 -9.23 25.28 35.88
N VAL A 469 -9.35 25.55 34.57
CA VAL A 469 -9.01 26.86 33.98
C VAL A 469 -10.03 27.92 34.40
N PHE A 470 -11.33 27.59 34.44
CA PHE A 470 -12.38 28.55 34.75
C PHE A 470 -12.65 28.73 36.26
N CYS A 471 -12.35 27.74 37.10
CA CYS A 471 -12.57 27.81 38.55
C CYS A 471 -11.94 29.05 39.21
N PRO A 472 -10.66 29.40 38.98
CA PRO A 472 -10.04 30.59 39.59
C PRO A 472 -10.74 31.91 39.22
N LEU A 473 -11.36 31.98 38.04
CA LEU A 473 -12.11 33.14 37.57
C LEU A 473 -13.53 33.19 38.17
N LEU A 474 -14.20 32.04 38.25
CA LEU A 474 -15.59 31.94 38.71
C LEU A 474 -15.74 31.89 40.24
N LEU A 475 -14.77 31.31 40.96
CA LEU A 475 -14.86 31.12 42.41
C LEU A 475 -14.96 32.45 43.19
N PRO A 476 -14.18 33.50 42.89
CA PRO A 476 -14.30 34.81 43.53
C PRO A 476 -15.65 35.49 43.27
N LEU A 477 -16.32 35.16 42.16
CA LEU A 477 -17.64 35.69 41.80
C LEU A 477 -18.76 34.91 42.53
N LEU A 478 -18.67 33.58 42.54
CA LEU A 478 -19.72 32.70 43.07
C LEU A 478 -19.78 32.71 44.60
N VAL A 479 -18.64 32.74 45.29
CA VAL A 479 -18.58 32.63 46.76
C VAL A 479 -19.34 33.78 47.47
N PRO A 480 -19.12 35.07 47.14
CA PRO A 480 -19.87 36.16 47.76
C PRO A 480 -21.35 36.14 47.40
N LEU A 481 -21.70 35.73 46.18
CA LEU A 481 -23.07 35.68 45.69
C LEU A 481 -23.88 34.61 46.45
N LEU A 482 -23.34 33.40 46.57
CA LEU A 482 -23.92 32.32 47.39
C LEU A 482 -24.04 32.72 48.87
N GLY A 483 -23.00 33.34 49.43
CA GLY A 483 -23.03 33.86 50.80
C GLY A 483 -24.13 34.89 51.02
N GLY A 484 -24.36 35.76 50.04
CA GLY A 484 -25.46 36.73 50.02
C GLY A 484 -26.83 36.06 50.01
N VAL A 485 -27.04 35.08 49.12
CA VAL A 485 -28.29 34.31 49.01
C VAL A 485 -28.60 33.60 50.34
N VAL A 486 -27.63 32.88 50.91
CA VAL A 486 -27.82 32.14 52.16
C VAL A 486 -28.21 33.07 53.32
N ARG A 487 -27.61 34.26 53.41
CA ARG A 487 -27.96 35.26 54.42
C ARG A 487 -29.40 35.76 54.26
N GLU A 488 -29.83 36.06 53.04
CA GLU A 488 -31.18 36.58 52.81
C GLU A 488 -32.25 35.50 53.04
N VAL A 489 -31.99 34.24 52.64
CA VAL A 489 -32.88 33.10 52.94
C VAL A 489 -33.01 32.86 54.44
N LYS A 490 -31.89 32.90 55.19
CA LYS A 490 -31.93 32.79 56.66
C LYS A 490 -32.68 33.94 57.32
N ARG A 491 -32.67 35.14 56.73
CA ARG A 491 -33.39 36.31 57.23
C ARG A 491 -34.89 36.19 56.98
N MET A 492 -35.31 35.74 55.79
CA MET A 492 -36.71 35.48 55.44
C MET A 492 -37.35 34.40 56.32
N ARG A 493 -36.56 33.43 56.80
CA ARG A 493 -37.01 32.37 57.72
C ARG A 493 -37.11 32.78 59.19
N LYS A 494 -36.68 33.98 59.59
CA LYS A 494 -36.87 34.45 60.97
C LYS A 494 -38.28 35.07 61.11
N PRO A 495 -39.12 34.61 62.07
CA PRO A 495 -40.43 35.19 62.29
C PRO A 495 -40.31 36.65 62.73
N VAL A 496 -41.09 37.52 62.10
CA VAL A 496 -41.21 38.94 62.48
C VAL A 496 -41.81 38.97 63.88
N ARG A 497 -41.01 39.36 64.89
CA ARG A 497 -41.60 39.81 66.16
C ARG A 497 -42.20 41.18 65.90
N VAL A 498 -43.52 41.22 65.83
CA VAL A 498 -44.30 42.45 66.00
C VAL A 498 -43.97 42.95 67.42
N VAL A 499 -43.37 44.13 67.51
CA VAL A 499 -43.26 44.87 68.75
C VAL A 499 -44.25 46.01 68.60
N ASP A 500 -45.26 45.99 69.46
CA ASP A 500 -46.31 47.01 69.57
C ASP A 500 -45.75 48.40 69.92
#